data_AF-A0A837C833-F1
#
_entry.id   AF-A0A837C833-F1
#
_cell.length_a   1.000
_cell.length_b   1.000
_cell.length_c   1.000
_cell.angle_alpha   90.00
_cell.angle_beta   90.00
_cell.angle_gamma   90.00
#
_symmetry.space_group_name_H-M   'P 1'
#
loop_
_entity.id
_entity.type
_entity.pdbx_description
1 polymer ?
#
loop_
_entity_poly.entity_id
_entity_poly.type
_entity_poly.pdbx_seq_one_letter_code
_entity_poly.pdbx_strand_id
1 'polypeptide(L)'
;MDSQSPDMKTRPEGPVRAPSAVPIDDAALPYEVDALDVRGRLVRLGPALDDILTKHDYPAPVGKLLGEAIVLTTLLGSALKFEGRFILQAQTDGPVSFLVVDYKAPDQLRAYARFDASRLGTAKDSGALLGRGHLAMTIDQGPDMSRYQGLVALDGGSLEDAAHEYFLRSEQIPTRVRLAVGEEWRSNDGGRHRWRAGGMLMQFLPKAPERARQADLHPGDAPEGAEVHAVAEDDAWVEARSLVETVEDVELIDPELSGERLLYRLFHERGVRVFKPLVLKAQCSCSRDAVAAMLKSFSPDDRAAMVKDDKVVVTCEFCSSVYDFTPDEAGVEDA
;
A
#
# COMPACT_ATOMS: atom_id res chain seq x y z
N MET A 1 8.21 -11.83 18.63
CA MET A 1 8.86 -10.57 18.20
C MET A 1 8.47 -9.52 19.21
N ASP A 2 9.29 -9.30 20.22
CA ASP A 2 9.03 -8.27 21.22
C ASP A 2 9.11 -6.90 20.54
N SER A 3 7.95 -6.26 20.40
CA SER A 3 7.83 -4.85 20.06
C SER A 3 8.37 -4.07 21.26
N GLN A 4 9.69 -3.95 21.37
CA GLN A 4 10.31 -3.03 22.30
C GLN A 4 10.12 -1.62 21.75
N SER A 5 8.98 -1.04 22.13
CA SER A 5 8.77 0.40 22.10
C SER A 5 9.95 1.09 22.79
N PRO A 6 10.43 2.23 22.28
CA PRO A 6 11.43 3.01 23.00
C PRO A 6 10.87 3.35 24.38
N ASP A 7 11.68 3.11 25.40
CA ASP A 7 11.45 3.47 26.80
C ASP A 7 10.75 4.83 26.90
N MET A 8 9.45 4.78 27.19
CA MET A 8 8.54 5.91 27.19
C MET A 8 8.50 6.56 28.56
N LYS A 9 9.68 6.81 29.15
CA LYS A 9 9.79 7.67 30.32
C LYS A 9 9.94 9.10 29.80
N THR A 10 8.84 9.85 29.90
CA THR A 10 8.65 11.27 29.54
C THR A 10 8.61 11.61 28.04
N ARG A 11 7.41 11.53 27.43
CA ARG A 11 7.11 12.18 26.14
C ARG A 11 6.82 13.67 26.40
N PRO A 12 7.53 14.63 25.80
CA PRO A 12 7.21 16.04 25.96
C PRO A 12 5.87 16.35 25.27
N GLU A 13 4.94 16.98 26.00
CA GLU A 13 3.73 17.57 25.42
C GLU A 13 4.15 18.59 24.36
N GLY A 14 3.96 18.26 23.08
CA GLY A 14 4.09 19.23 22.01
C GLY A 14 3.03 20.34 22.16
N PRO A 15 3.29 21.56 21.67
CA PRO A 15 2.33 22.66 21.81
C PRO A 15 1.02 22.34 21.08
N VAL A 16 -0.11 22.56 21.76
CA VAL A 16 -1.43 22.55 21.13
C VAL A 16 -1.50 23.68 20.13
N ARG A 17 -1.92 23.38 18.89
CA ARG A 17 -2.00 24.35 17.80
C ARG A 17 -3.21 24.06 16.91
N ALA A 18 -3.60 25.05 16.11
CA ALA A 18 -4.57 24.85 15.05
C ALA A 18 -4.05 23.86 13.99
N PRO A 19 -4.93 23.07 13.35
CA PRO A 19 -4.54 22.22 12.24
C PRO A 19 -4.02 23.07 11.07
N SER A 20 -2.96 22.61 10.42
CA SER A 20 -2.42 23.25 9.22
C SER A 20 -3.50 23.32 8.15
N ALA A 21 -3.68 24.49 7.53
CA ALA A 21 -4.58 24.64 6.39
C ALA A 21 -3.94 24.18 5.07
N VAL A 22 -2.63 23.93 5.04
CA VAL A 22 -1.89 23.60 3.82
C VAL A 22 -1.94 22.09 3.56
N PRO A 23 -2.53 21.65 2.44
CA PRO A 23 -2.47 20.25 2.01
C PRO A 23 -1.05 19.88 1.60
N ILE A 24 -0.64 18.66 1.93
CA ILE A 24 0.65 18.09 1.56
C ILE A 24 0.35 16.78 0.83
N ASP A 25 0.72 16.73 -0.44
CA ASP A 25 0.69 15.51 -1.25
C ASP A 25 2.01 14.73 -1.12
N ASP A 26 1.98 13.49 -1.60
CA ASP A 26 3.08 12.53 -1.56
C ASP A 26 3.66 12.39 -0.17
N ALA A 27 2.79 12.22 0.83
CA ALA A 27 3.19 12.12 2.22
C ALA A 27 2.33 11.14 3.01
N ALA A 28 2.98 10.47 3.97
CA ALA A 28 2.32 9.74 5.05
C ALA A 28 2.40 10.58 6.34
N LEU A 29 1.23 10.92 6.90
CA LEU A 29 1.08 11.66 8.15
C LEU A 29 0.69 10.70 9.28
N PRO A 30 1.60 10.37 10.21
CA PRO A 30 1.24 9.58 11.38
C PRO A 30 0.41 10.40 12.37
N TYR A 31 -0.52 9.74 13.04
CA TYR A 31 -1.35 10.34 14.07
C TYR A 31 -1.66 9.36 15.22
N GLU A 32 -2.07 9.91 16.36
CA GLU A 32 -2.47 9.19 17.58
C GLU A 32 -3.66 9.92 18.23
N VAL A 33 -4.63 9.17 18.72
CA VAL A 33 -5.77 9.67 19.51
C VAL A 33 -5.69 8.97 20.86
N ASP A 34 -4.91 9.56 21.78
CA ASP A 34 -4.58 8.95 23.08
C ASP A 34 -5.84 8.54 23.86
N ALA A 35 -6.90 9.34 23.79
CA ALA A 35 -8.15 9.09 24.52
C ALA A 35 -8.92 7.85 24.02
N LEU A 36 -8.64 7.37 22.81
CA LEU A 36 -9.27 6.19 22.21
C LEU A 36 -8.28 5.02 22.04
N ASP A 37 -7.05 5.14 22.51
CA ASP A 37 -5.95 4.18 22.31
C ASP A 37 -5.77 3.74 20.84
N VAL A 38 -6.04 4.64 19.91
CA VAL A 38 -5.82 4.38 18.48
C VAL A 38 -4.62 5.16 17.96
N ARG A 39 -3.88 4.52 17.06
CA ARG A 39 -2.87 5.18 16.23
C ARG A 39 -3.13 4.88 14.77
N GLY A 40 -2.60 5.72 13.90
CA GLY A 40 -2.81 5.51 12.49
C GLY A 40 -1.90 6.34 11.61
N ARG A 41 -2.19 6.24 10.32
CA ARG A 41 -1.56 7.05 9.27
C ARG A 41 -2.61 7.50 8.29
N LEU A 42 -2.46 8.74 7.83
CA LEU A 42 -3.16 9.26 6.67
C LEU A 42 -2.14 9.43 5.55
N VAL A 43 -2.40 8.84 4.39
CA VAL A 43 -1.58 8.99 3.19
C VAL A 43 -2.35 9.82 2.18
N ARG A 44 -1.66 10.75 1.53
CA ARG A 44 -2.13 11.43 0.32
C ARG A 44 -1.04 11.38 -0.73
N LEU A 45 -1.40 10.97 -1.94
CA LEU A 45 -0.53 10.85 -3.09
C LEU A 45 -1.13 11.64 -4.26
N GLY A 46 -0.28 12.38 -4.96
CA GLY A 46 -0.64 13.14 -6.15
C GLY A 46 0.45 12.96 -7.21
N PRO A 47 1.43 13.87 -7.32
CA PRO A 47 2.49 13.76 -8.32
C PRO A 47 3.20 12.41 -8.38
N ALA A 48 3.59 11.83 -7.24
CA ALA A 48 4.26 10.53 -7.23
C ALA A 48 3.35 9.39 -7.73
N LEU A 49 2.05 9.43 -7.43
CA LEU A 49 1.09 8.45 -7.95
C LEU A 49 0.92 8.62 -9.46
N ASP A 50 0.71 9.86 -9.91
CA ASP A 50 0.53 10.19 -11.33
C ASP A 50 1.74 9.75 -12.15
N ASP A 51 2.95 10.01 -11.65
CA ASP A 51 4.22 9.58 -12.25
C ASP A 51 4.33 8.07 -12.41
N ILE A 52 3.79 7.27 -11.48
CA ILE A 52 3.82 5.80 -11.54
C ILE A 52 2.77 5.29 -12.52
N LEU A 53 1.52 5.78 -12.43
CA LEU A 53 0.39 5.27 -13.22
C LEU A 53 0.49 5.65 -14.70
N THR A 54 1.07 6.81 -15.02
CA THR A 54 1.21 7.28 -16.41
C THR A 54 2.31 6.57 -17.20
N LYS A 55 3.13 5.71 -16.57
CA LYS A 55 4.18 4.93 -17.28
C LYS A 55 3.65 3.82 -18.19
N HIS A 56 2.41 3.38 -17.98
CA HIS A 56 1.88 2.13 -18.56
C HIS A 56 0.52 2.24 -19.24
N ASP A 57 0.03 3.44 -19.56
CA ASP A 57 -1.25 3.69 -20.24
C ASP A 57 -2.41 2.80 -19.74
N TYR A 58 -2.53 2.69 -18.42
CA TYR A 58 -3.52 1.81 -17.81
C TYR A 58 -4.94 2.29 -18.10
N PRO A 59 -5.87 1.40 -18.48
CA PRO A 59 -7.29 1.71 -18.43
C PRO A 59 -7.70 2.15 -17.02
N ALA A 60 -8.60 3.13 -16.92
CA ALA A 60 -8.94 3.76 -15.64
C ALA A 60 -9.26 2.77 -14.49
N PRO A 61 -10.00 1.65 -14.69
CA PRO A 61 -10.22 0.67 -13.61
C PRO A 61 -8.92 0.00 -13.11
N VAL A 62 -7.98 -0.29 -14.00
CA VAL A 62 -6.67 -0.88 -13.65
C VAL A 62 -5.80 0.15 -12.92
N GLY A 63 -5.80 1.41 -13.40
CA GLY A 63 -5.12 2.52 -12.74
C GLY A 63 -5.63 2.76 -11.31
N LYS A 64 -6.96 2.73 -11.11
CA LYS A 64 -7.59 2.83 -9.78
C LYS A 64 -7.16 1.70 -8.85
N LEU A 65 -7.27 0.45 -9.30
CA LEU A 65 -6.84 -0.72 -8.51
C LEU A 65 -5.36 -0.64 -8.12
N LEU A 66 -4.49 -0.27 -9.06
CA LEU A 66 -3.06 -0.11 -8.77
C LEU A 66 -2.82 1.05 -7.79
N GLY A 67 -3.58 2.14 -7.91
CA GLY A 67 -3.54 3.25 -6.96
C GLY A 67 -3.94 2.84 -5.54
N GLU A 68 -4.99 2.03 -5.39
CA GLU A 68 -5.42 1.49 -4.09
C GLU A 68 -4.31 0.64 -3.47
N ALA A 69 -3.69 -0.24 -4.27
CA ALA A 69 -2.55 -1.04 -3.85
C ALA A 69 -1.36 -0.18 -3.42
N ILE A 70 -1.07 0.92 -4.14
CA ILE A 70 0.01 1.85 -3.78
C ILE A 70 -0.27 2.51 -2.44
N VAL A 71 -1.49 3.00 -2.22
CA VAL A 71 -1.88 3.63 -0.94
C VAL A 71 -1.81 2.63 0.21
N LEU A 72 -2.38 1.44 0.04
CA LEU A 72 -2.34 0.37 1.05
C LEU A 72 -0.89 0.02 1.42
N THR A 73 -0.04 -0.21 0.41
CA THR A 73 1.37 -0.52 0.62
C THR A 73 2.11 0.61 1.33
N THR A 74 1.77 1.86 1.03
CA THR A 74 2.36 3.03 1.68
C THR A 74 1.93 3.14 3.14
N LEU A 75 0.64 2.94 3.43
CA LEU A 75 0.10 2.97 4.80
C LEU A 75 0.79 1.93 5.70
N LEU A 76 0.98 0.72 5.17
CA LEU A 76 1.61 -0.39 5.89
C LEU A 76 3.14 -0.26 5.93
N GLY A 77 3.78 0.00 4.80
CA GLY A 77 5.23 0.11 4.68
C GLY A 77 5.81 1.24 5.53
N SER A 78 5.18 2.41 5.51
CA SER A 78 5.57 3.54 6.38
C SER A 78 5.28 3.32 7.86
N ALA A 79 4.54 2.24 8.20
CA ALA A 79 4.32 1.80 9.57
C ALA A 79 5.48 1.06 10.20
N LEU A 80 6.33 0.50 9.37
CA LEU A 80 7.35 -0.42 9.81
C LEU A 80 8.62 0.35 10.14
N LYS A 81 9.19 0.09 11.33
CA LYS A 81 10.44 0.71 11.80
C LYS A 81 11.63 -0.17 11.42
N PHE A 82 11.85 -0.41 10.13
CA PHE A 82 12.98 -1.18 9.64
C PHE A 82 13.68 -0.50 8.47
N GLU A 83 14.92 -0.94 8.22
CA GLU A 83 15.61 -0.74 6.95
C GLU A 83 15.35 -1.96 6.06
N GLY A 84 14.86 -1.75 4.84
CA GLY A 84 14.41 -2.87 4.00
C GLY A 84 13.30 -2.49 3.03
N ARG A 85 12.53 -3.50 2.62
CA ARG A 85 11.40 -3.38 1.69
C ARG A 85 10.15 -4.01 2.27
N PHE A 86 9.02 -3.34 2.04
CA PHE A 86 7.69 -3.90 2.18
C PHE A 86 7.10 -4.09 0.79
N ILE A 87 6.69 -5.31 0.46
CA ILE A 87 6.19 -5.68 -0.85
C ILE A 87 4.77 -6.19 -0.69
N LEU A 88 3.84 -5.60 -1.42
CA LEU A 88 2.48 -6.09 -1.57
C LEU A 88 2.34 -6.65 -2.98
N GLN A 89 1.90 -7.90 -3.10
CA GLN A 89 1.81 -8.60 -4.37
C GLN A 89 0.49 -9.36 -4.45
N ALA A 90 -0.25 -9.22 -5.55
CA ALA A 90 -1.37 -10.10 -5.85
C ALA A 90 -1.07 -10.95 -7.09
N GLN A 91 -1.49 -12.22 -7.03
CA GLN A 91 -1.56 -13.11 -8.20
C GLN A 91 -2.95 -13.70 -8.23
N THR A 92 -3.63 -13.60 -9.37
CA THR A 92 -5.05 -13.92 -9.45
C THR A 92 -5.46 -14.46 -10.81
N ASP A 93 -6.68 -15.01 -10.88
CA ASP A 93 -7.31 -15.51 -12.10
C ASP A 93 -8.14 -14.43 -12.85
N GLY A 94 -8.26 -13.22 -12.31
CA GLY A 94 -9.01 -12.11 -12.91
C GLY A 94 -8.34 -11.45 -14.12
N PRO A 95 -8.97 -10.40 -14.69
CA PRO A 95 -8.37 -9.57 -15.75
C PRO A 95 -7.01 -8.97 -15.39
N VAL A 96 -6.79 -8.63 -14.12
CA VAL A 96 -5.49 -8.19 -13.59
C VAL A 96 -4.82 -9.38 -12.92
N SER A 97 -4.01 -10.12 -13.68
CA SER A 97 -3.42 -11.40 -13.23
C SER A 97 -2.26 -11.25 -12.25
N PHE A 98 -1.61 -10.07 -12.25
CA PHE A 98 -0.50 -9.78 -11.36
C PHE A 98 -0.47 -8.29 -11.03
N LEU A 99 -0.26 -7.96 -9.76
CA LEU A 99 0.12 -6.63 -9.34
C LEU A 99 1.19 -6.71 -8.26
N VAL A 100 2.07 -5.72 -8.25
CA VAL A 100 3.10 -5.60 -7.23
C VAL A 100 3.36 -4.14 -6.92
N VAL A 101 3.50 -3.84 -5.63
CA VAL A 101 3.94 -2.56 -5.12
C VAL A 101 5.12 -2.82 -4.18
N ASP A 102 6.20 -2.09 -4.39
CA ASP A 102 7.42 -2.15 -3.59
C ASP A 102 7.61 -0.80 -2.92
N TYR A 103 7.52 -0.81 -1.58
CA TYR A 103 7.92 0.29 -0.72
C TYR A 103 9.29 -0.03 -0.14
N LYS A 104 10.31 0.69 -0.59
CA LYS A 104 11.64 0.63 -0.03
C LYS A 104 11.80 1.76 0.98
N ALA A 105 12.03 1.39 2.23
CA ALA A 105 12.27 2.36 3.30
C ALA A 105 13.49 3.24 2.96
N PRO A 106 13.44 4.55 3.25
CA PRO A 106 12.39 5.21 4.03
C PRO A 106 11.23 5.79 3.22
N ASP A 107 11.32 5.94 1.90
CA ASP A 107 10.39 6.81 1.16
C ASP A 107 10.12 6.42 -0.30
N GLN A 108 10.69 5.33 -0.81
CA GLN A 108 10.67 5.03 -2.24
C GLN A 108 9.54 4.06 -2.60
N LEU A 109 8.75 4.43 -3.60
CA LEU A 109 7.64 3.65 -4.14
C LEU A 109 7.86 3.33 -5.61
N ARG A 110 7.53 2.10 -5.98
CA ARG A 110 7.31 1.70 -7.37
C ARG A 110 6.20 0.66 -7.43
N ALA A 111 5.48 0.62 -8.54
CA ALA A 111 4.40 -0.32 -8.71
C ALA A 111 4.27 -0.76 -10.15
N TYR A 112 3.61 -1.89 -10.35
CA TYR A 112 3.30 -2.42 -11.67
C TYR A 112 2.07 -3.34 -11.57
N ALA A 113 1.23 -3.30 -12.59
CA ALA A 113 0.17 -4.26 -12.83
C ALA A 113 0.27 -4.85 -14.24
N ARG A 114 0.03 -6.16 -14.33
CA ARG A 114 -0.18 -6.88 -15.58
C ARG A 114 -1.66 -7.20 -15.72
N PHE A 115 -2.21 -6.89 -16.89
CA PHE A 115 -3.63 -7.10 -17.16
C PHE A 115 -3.85 -7.60 -18.59
N ASP A 116 -5.00 -8.23 -18.81
CA ASP A 116 -5.48 -8.65 -20.13
C ASP A 116 -6.61 -7.72 -20.58
N ALA A 117 -6.31 -6.85 -21.54
CA ALA A 117 -7.26 -5.86 -22.06
C ALA A 117 -8.53 -6.51 -22.66
N SER A 118 -8.42 -7.73 -23.21
CA SER A 118 -9.57 -8.44 -23.81
C SER A 118 -10.55 -8.96 -22.76
N ARG A 119 -10.08 -9.15 -21.52
CA ARG A 119 -10.86 -9.69 -20.40
C ARG A 119 -11.44 -8.61 -19.48
N LEU A 120 -11.01 -7.35 -19.61
CA LEU A 120 -11.50 -6.25 -18.76
C LEU A 120 -13.02 -6.07 -18.85
N GLY A 121 -13.61 -6.21 -20.04
CA GLY A 121 -15.06 -6.14 -20.25
C GLY A 121 -15.70 -4.92 -19.57
N THR A 122 -16.61 -5.17 -18.63
CA THR A 122 -17.30 -4.14 -17.82
C THR A 122 -16.83 -4.12 -16.35
N ALA A 123 -15.74 -4.81 -16.01
CA ALA A 123 -15.19 -4.82 -14.66
C ALA A 123 -14.74 -3.41 -14.25
N LYS A 124 -15.24 -2.93 -13.11
CA LYS A 124 -14.95 -1.57 -12.60
C LYS A 124 -14.38 -1.54 -11.19
N ASP A 125 -14.69 -2.54 -10.38
CA ASP A 125 -14.22 -2.65 -9.01
C ASP A 125 -13.07 -3.66 -8.86
N SER A 126 -12.38 -3.55 -7.74
CA SER A 126 -11.19 -4.36 -7.41
C SER A 126 -11.51 -5.85 -7.38
N GLY A 127 -12.69 -6.24 -6.89
CA GLY A 127 -13.10 -7.64 -6.81
C GLY A 127 -13.28 -8.28 -8.18
N ALA A 128 -13.93 -7.60 -9.13
CA ALA A 128 -14.10 -8.08 -10.49
C ALA A 128 -12.80 -8.10 -11.30
N LEU A 129 -11.89 -7.14 -11.03
CA LEU A 129 -10.59 -7.06 -11.69
C LEU A 129 -9.60 -8.11 -11.19
N LEU A 130 -9.61 -8.39 -9.88
CA LEU A 130 -8.75 -9.38 -9.25
C LEU A 130 -9.32 -10.79 -9.40
N GLY A 131 -10.63 -11.00 -9.24
CA GLY A 131 -11.21 -12.33 -9.19
C GLY A 131 -10.73 -13.09 -7.95
N ARG A 132 -10.24 -14.32 -8.15
CA ARG A 132 -9.74 -15.19 -7.08
C ARG A 132 -8.23 -15.33 -7.15
N GLY A 133 -7.60 -15.50 -6.00
CA GLY A 133 -6.16 -15.68 -5.91
C GLY A 133 -5.66 -15.44 -4.50
N HIS A 134 -4.50 -14.78 -4.40
CA HIS A 134 -3.95 -14.42 -3.11
C HIS A 134 -3.29 -13.04 -3.14
N LEU A 135 -3.32 -12.38 -1.99
CA LEU A 135 -2.56 -11.18 -1.67
C LEU A 135 -1.44 -11.58 -0.71
N ALA A 136 -0.19 -11.38 -1.12
CA ALA A 136 0.99 -11.61 -0.30
C ALA A 136 1.56 -10.27 0.18
N MET A 137 1.80 -10.16 1.49
CA MET A 137 2.51 -9.04 2.12
C MET A 137 3.84 -9.54 2.64
N THR A 138 4.93 -8.99 2.11
CA THR A 138 6.29 -9.46 2.38
C THR A 138 7.14 -8.36 3.00
N ILE A 139 7.82 -8.69 4.09
CA ILE A 139 8.83 -7.85 4.74
C ILE A 139 10.21 -8.47 4.44
N ASP A 140 11.03 -7.72 3.72
CA ASP A 140 12.41 -8.07 3.40
C ASP A 140 13.37 -7.08 4.05
N GLN A 141 14.11 -7.51 5.07
CA GLN A 141 15.08 -6.69 5.83
C GLN A 141 16.52 -6.87 5.31
N GLY A 142 16.71 -7.45 4.13
CA GLY A 142 18.01 -7.69 3.54
C GLY A 142 18.51 -9.13 3.66
N PRO A 143 19.72 -9.41 3.15
CA PRO A 143 20.22 -10.78 2.94
C PRO A 143 20.50 -11.54 4.24
N ASP A 144 20.76 -10.83 5.33
CA ASP A 144 21.11 -11.41 6.64
C ASP A 144 19.89 -11.79 7.47
N MET A 145 18.68 -11.46 7.00
CA MET A 145 17.42 -11.69 7.70
C MET A 145 16.48 -12.55 6.86
N SER A 146 15.74 -13.43 7.52
CA SER A 146 14.70 -14.20 6.85
C SER A 146 13.55 -13.28 6.42
N ARG A 147 13.11 -13.46 5.18
CA ARG A 147 11.90 -12.79 4.67
C ARG A 147 10.68 -13.30 5.43
N TYR A 148 9.87 -12.38 5.92
CA TYR A 148 8.56 -12.71 6.49
C TYR A 148 7.50 -12.43 5.43
N GLN A 149 6.59 -13.38 5.21
CA GLN A 149 5.52 -13.26 4.24
C GLN A 149 4.20 -13.75 4.85
N GLY A 150 3.20 -12.88 4.83
CA GLY A 150 1.81 -13.21 5.13
C GLY A 150 1.00 -13.33 3.85
N LEU A 151 0.06 -14.28 3.80
CA LEU A 151 -0.82 -14.48 2.66
C LEU A 151 -2.29 -14.38 3.10
N VAL A 152 -3.10 -13.74 2.26
CA VAL A 152 -4.56 -13.70 2.38
C VAL A 152 -5.17 -14.18 1.07
N ALA A 153 -6.19 -15.03 1.18
CA ALA A 153 -6.97 -15.45 0.01
C ALA A 153 -7.80 -14.28 -0.51
N LEU A 154 -7.79 -14.09 -1.82
CA LEU A 154 -8.72 -13.19 -2.51
C LEU A 154 -9.83 -14.05 -3.11
N ASP A 155 -11.07 -13.73 -2.78
CA ASP A 155 -12.26 -14.40 -3.34
C ASP A 155 -13.31 -13.34 -3.72
N GLY A 156 -12.88 -12.41 -4.58
CA GLY A 156 -13.57 -11.14 -4.77
C GLY A 156 -13.38 -10.19 -3.57
N GLY A 157 -14.12 -9.08 -3.59
CA GLY A 157 -14.00 -8.01 -2.58
C GLY A 157 -12.91 -6.98 -2.89
N SER A 158 -12.75 -6.02 -2.00
CA SER A 158 -11.80 -4.91 -2.14
C SER A 158 -10.44 -5.22 -1.52
N LEU A 159 -9.44 -4.39 -1.82
CA LEU A 159 -8.15 -4.44 -1.12
C LEU A 159 -8.27 -4.03 0.36
N GLU A 160 -9.31 -3.27 0.74
CA GLU A 160 -9.60 -2.98 2.14
C GLU A 160 -10.01 -4.24 2.89
N ASP A 161 -10.91 -5.04 2.31
CA ASP A 161 -11.39 -6.30 2.89
C ASP A 161 -10.23 -7.27 3.11
N ALA A 162 -9.37 -7.42 2.09
CA ALA A 162 -8.17 -8.27 2.18
C ALA A 162 -7.19 -7.78 3.27
N ALA A 163 -7.03 -6.46 3.44
CA ALA A 163 -6.20 -5.91 4.49
C ALA A 163 -6.80 -6.14 5.88
N HIS A 164 -8.11 -5.96 6.06
CA HIS A 164 -8.76 -6.23 7.35
C HIS A 164 -8.63 -7.70 7.73
N GLU A 165 -8.82 -8.61 6.77
CA GLU A 165 -8.66 -10.05 6.99
C GLU A 165 -7.22 -10.43 7.35
N TYR A 166 -6.23 -9.80 6.71
CA TYR A 166 -4.82 -9.99 7.06
C TYR A 166 -4.55 -9.66 8.53
N PHE A 167 -4.96 -8.47 8.97
CA PHE A 167 -4.71 -8.02 10.34
C PHE A 167 -5.52 -8.79 11.38
N LEU A 168 -6.73 -9.21 11.03
CA LEU A 168 -7.56 -10.05 11.90
C LEU A 168 -6.88 -11.41 12.15
N ARG A 169 -6.36 -12.07 11.12
CA ARG A 169 -5.79 -13.41 11.24
C ARG A 169 -4.34 -13.46 11.68
N SER A 170 -3.50 -12.58 11.12
CA SER A 170 -2.04 -12.70 11.25
C SER A 170 -1.49 -11.90 12.43
N GLU A 171 -2.09 -10.74 12.71
CA GLU A 171 -1.56 -9.79 13.70
C GLU A 171 -2.46 -9.67 14.95
N GLN A 172 -3.73 -10.05 14.85
CA GLN A 172 -4.75 -9.92 15.91
C GLN A 172 -4.88 -8.49 16.47
N ILE A 173 -4.70 -7.49 15.59
CA ILE A 173 -4.84 -6.07 15.92
C ILE A 173 -6.09 -5.54 15.24
N PRO A 174 -7.11 -5.03 15.96
CA PRO A 174 -8.26 -4.39 15.34
C PRO A 174 -7.77 -3.24 14.47
N THR A 175 -8.02 -3.37 13.16
CA THR A 175 -7.46 -2.49 12.15
C THR A 175 -8.57 -2.08 11.18
N ARG A 176 -8.63 -0.79 10.88
CA ARG A 176 -9.49 -0.24 9.83
C ARG A 176 -8.63 0.45 8.79
N VAL A 177 -8.97 0.20 7.54
CA VAL A 177 -8.34 0.78 6.35
C VAL A 177 -9.44 1.39 5.50
N ARG A 178 -9.21 2.61 5.01
CA ARG A 178 -9.97 3.24 3.93
C ARG A 178 -9.02 3.69 2.84
N LEU A 179 -9.39 3.46 1.58
CA LEU A 179 -8.63 3.74 0.38
C LEU A 179 -9.55 4.47 -0.59
N ALA A 180 -9.00 5.45 -1.30
CA ALA A 180 -9.72 6.14 -2.35
C ALA A 180 -8.75 6.53 -3.46
N VAL A 181 -9.20 6.36 -4.71
CA VAL A 181 -8.44 6.75 -5.90
C VAL A 181 -9.39 7.43 -6.88
N GLY A 182 -8.97 8.58 -7.41
CA GLY A 182 -9.75 9.33 -8.37
C GLY A 182 -8.88 10.11 -9.35
N GLU A 183 -9.54 10.60 -10.38
CA GLU A 183 -8.95 11.48 -11.39
C GLU A 183 -9.40 12.91 -11.10
N GLU A 184 -8.44 13.80 -10.89
CA GLU A 184 -8.68 15.22 -10.78
C GLU A 184 -8.66 15.87 -12.17
N TRP A 185 -9.71 16.61 -12.48
CA TRP A 185 -9.82 17.41 -13.70
C TRP A 185 -9.76 18.89 -13.35
N ARG A 186 -8.68 19.58 -13.73
CA ARG A 186 -8.55 21.03 -13.55
C ARG A 186 -8.80 21.76 -14.85
N SER A 187 -9.76 22.69 -14.85
CA SER A 187 -10.12 23.49 -16.02
C SER A 187 -8.96 24.30 -16.62
N ASN A 188 -7.95 24.62 -15.80
CA ASN A 188 -6.79 25.42 -16.22
C ASN A 188 -5.63 24.60 -16.82
N ASP A 189 -5.69 23.26 -16.80
CA ASP A 189 -4.60 22.37 -17.23
C ASP A 189 -4.82 21.79 -18.65
N GLY A 190 -5.63 22.47 -19.46
CA GLY A 190 -5.88 22.08 -20.86
C GLY A 190 -6.61 20.74 -21.02
N GLY A 191 -7.37 20.30 -20.01
CA GLY A 191 -8.11 19.03 -20.04
C GLY A 191 -7.27 17.80 -19.70
N ARG A 192 -6.05 17.96 -19.16
CA ARG A 192 -5.29 16.83 -18.60
C ARG A 192 -5.88 16.43 -17.25
N HIS A 193 -6.16 15.15 -17.09
CA HIS A 193 -6.49 14.55 -15.79
C HIS A 193 -5.19 14.26 -15.03
N ARG A 194 -5.26 14.26 -13.70
CA ARG A 194 -4.18 13.81 -12.82
C ARG A 194 -4.71 12.78 -11.85
N TRP A 195 -3.93 11.77 -11.55
CA TRP A 195 -4.29 10.78 -10.53
C TRP A 195 -4.09 11.36 -9.13
N ARG A 196 -5.08 11.10 -8.26
CA ARG A 196 -5.05 11.41 -6.84
C ARG A 196 -5.44 10.15 -6.08
N ALA A 197 -4.73 9.86 -5.00
CA ALA A 197 -5.13 8.82 -4.08
C ALA A 197 -4.90 9.23 -2.64
N GLY A 198 -5.73 8.67 -1.77
CA GLY A 198 -5.63 8.88 -0.35
C GLY A 198 -6.07 7.65 0.40
N GLY A 199 -5.61 7.53 1.64
CA GLY A 199 -6.08 6.45 2.49
C GLY A 199 -5.75 6.69 3.94
N MET A 200 -6.49 6.00 4.79
CA MET A 200 -6.38 6.09 6.24
C MET A 200 -6.27 4.69 6.82
N LEU A 201 -5.24 4.48 7.65
CA LEU A 201 -5.07 3.30 8.48
C LEU A 201 -5.31 3.73 9.93
N MET A 202 -6.07 2.93 10.67
CA MET A 202 -6.27 3.06 12.11
C MET A 202 -6.12 1.70 12.77
N GLN A 203 -5.36 1.65 13.86
CA GLN A 203 -5.13 0.43 14.65
C GLN A 203 -5.43 0.72 16.12
N PHE A 204 -6.18 -0.18 16.76
CA PHE A 204 -6.46 -0.13 18.19
C PHE A 204 -5.37 -0.84 18.97
N LEU A 205 -4.68 -0.11 19.85
CA LEU A 205 -3.54 -0.62 20.62
C LEU A 205 -3.67 -0.19 22.08
N PRO A 206 -4.66 -0.73 22.81
CA PRO A 206 -4.86 -0.41 24.20
C PRO A 206 -3.68 -0.93 25.02
N LYS A 207 -3.29 -0.14 26.03
CA LYS A 207 -2.22 -0.52 26.97
C LYS A 207 -2.61 -1.71 27.85
N ALA A 208 -3.90 -1.92 28.04
CA ALA A 208 -4.45 -2.93 28.93
C ALA A 208 -4.86 -4.17 28.12
N PRO A 209 -4.23 -5.35 28.35
CA PRO A 209 -4.44 -6.55 27.53
C PRO A 209 -5.90 -7.02 27.46
N GLU A 210 -6.70 -6.76 28.49
CA GLU A 210 -8.12 -7.09 28.54
C GLU A 210 -8.96 -6.35 27.49
N ARG A 211 -8.53 -5.15 27.10
CA ARG A 211 -9.18 -4.34 26.07
C ARG A 211 -8.77 -4.74 24.66
N ALA A 212 -7.62 -5.41 24.52
CA ALA A 212 -7.14 -5.96 23.26
C ALA A 212 -7.78 -7.32 22.90
N ARG A 213 -8.61 -7.88 23.79
CA ARG A 213 -9.21 -9.20 23.58
C ARG A 213 -10.11 -9.20 22.35
N GLN A 214 -9.83 -10.13 21.45
CA GLN A 214 -10.71 -10.44 20.33
C GLN A 214 -11.44 -11.75 20.59
N ALA A 215 -12.59 -11.91 19.93
CA ALA A 215 -13.23 -13.22 19.83
C ALA A 215 -12.29 -14.19 19.10
N ASP A 216 -12.25 -15.45 19.55
CA ASP A 216 -11.51 -16.48 18.83
C ASP A 216 -12.12 -16.65 17.43
N LEU A 217 -11.26 -16.81 16.43
CA LEU A 217 -11.70 -17.12 15.08
C LEU A 217 -12.46 -18.45 15.10
N HIS A 218 -13.56 -18.51 14.35
CA HIS A 218 -14.30 -19.75 14.19
C HIS A 218 -13.37 -20.82 13.61
N PRO A 219 -13.21 -21.99 14.26
CA PRO A 219 -12.19 -22.98 13.87
C PRO A 219 -12.49 -23.69 12.55
N GLY A 220 -13.55 -23.30 11.82
CA GLY A 220 -13.99 -23.89 10.55
C GLY A 220 -14.68 -25.25 10.71
N ASP A 221 -14.21 -26.07 11.65
CA ASP A 221 -14.66 -27.44 11.89
C ASP A 221 -15.65 -27.56 13.07
N ALA A 222 -16.16 -26.45 13.62
CA ALA A 222 -17.11 -26.49 14.72
C ALA A 222 -18.46 -27.06 14.24
N PRO A 223 -19.14 -27.89 15.06
CA PRO A 223 -20.47 -28.39 14.74
C PRO A 223 -21.47 -27.26 14.48
N GLU A 224 -22.42 -27.50 13.58
CA GLU A 224 -23.53 -26.58 13.31
C GLU A 224 -24.32 -26.33 14.62
N GLY A 225 -24.33 -25.07 15.09
CA GLY A 225 -24.92 -24.68 16.38
C GLY A 225 -23.93 -24.55 17.55
N ALA A 226 -22.62 -24.64 17.32
CA ALA A 226 -21.61 -24.33 18.32
C ALA A 226 -21.73 -22.86 18.79
N GLU A 227 -21.69 -22.63 20.10
CA GLU A 227 -21.66 -21.28 20.65
C GLU A 227 -20.32 -20.62 20.28
N VAL A 228 -20.40 -19.58 19.45
CA VAL A 228 -19.23 -18.77 19.11
C VAL A 228 -18.90 -17.91 20.33
N HIS A 229 -17.65 -17.98 20.79
CA HIS A 229 -17.19 -17.15 21.89
C HIS A 229 -17.24 -15.68 21.47
N ALA A 230 -18.23 -14.93 21.98
CA ALA A 230 -18.40 -13.52 21.70
C ALA A 230 -17.72 -12.68 22.80
N VAL A 231 -16.77 -11.85 22.42
CA VAL A 231 -16.21 -10.80 23.27
C VAL A 231 -16.84 -9.49 22.84
N ALA A 232 -17.39 -8.72 23.79
CA ALA A 232 -17.87 -7.38 23.48
C ALA A 232 -16.72 -6.50 23.00
N GLU A 233 -16.91 -5.80 21.88
CA GLU A 233 -15.92 -4.85 21.38
C GLU A 233 -15.72 -3.70 22.38
N ASP A 234 -14.49 -3.18 22.46
CA ASP A 234 -14.18 -2.03 23.31
C ASP A 234 -14.87 -0.76 22.80
N ASP A 235 -15.54 -0.02 23.69
CA ASP A 235 -16.28 1.20 23.32
C ASP A 235 -15.39 2.22 22.60
N ALA A 236 -14.10 2.34 22.97
CA ALA A 236 -13.19 3.28 22.33
C ALA A 236 -12.88 2.87 20.88
N TRP A 237 -12.78 1.57 20.62
CA TRP A 237 -12.63 1.04 19.26
C TRP A 237 -13.89 1.26 18.43
N VAL A 238 -15.06 0.97 19.00
CA VAL A 238 -16.35 1.17 18.33
C VAL A 238 -16.54 2.64 17.94
N GLU A 239 -16.24 3.56 18.85
CA GLU A 239 -16.30 5.00 18.59
C GLU A 239 -15.32 5.41 17.48
N ALA A 240 -14.04 5.05 17.62
CA ALA A 240 -13.02 5.40 16.64
C ALA A 240 -13.34 4.86 15.24
N ARG A 241 -13.79 3.60 15.16
CA ARG A 241 -14.23 2.96 13.91
C ARG A 241 -15.40 3.71 13.29
N SER A 242 -16.43 4.02 14.09
CA SER A 242 -17.62 4.72 13.62
C SER A 242 -17.27 6.08 13.00
N LEU A 243 -16.32 6.82 13.59
CA LEU A 243 -15.84 8.09 13.04
C LEU A 243 -15.11 7.88 11.71
N VAL A 244 -14.18 6.94 11.63
CA VAL A 244 -13.42 6.66 10.40
C VAL A 244 -14.32 6.16 9.26
N GLU A 245 -15.39 5.44 9.58
CA GLU A 245 -16.36 4.96 8.58
C GLU A 245 -17.17 6.10 7.93
N THR A 246 -17.27 7.26 8.58
CA THR A 246 -17.90 8.44 7.97
C THR A 246 -17.05 9.14 6.92
N VAL A 247 -15.76 8.81 6.81
CA VAL A 247 -14.86 9.43 5.83
C VAL A 247 -15.33 9.10 4.42
N GLU A 248 -15.54 10.13 3.61
CA GLU A 248 -15.89 9.96 2.21
C GLU A 248 -14.63 9.88 1.33
N ASP A 249 -14.73 9.15 0.21
CA ASP A 249 -13.61 9.00 -0.74
C ASP A 249 -13.12 10.36 -1.24
N VAL A 250 -14.05 11.30 -1.47
CA VAL A 250 -13.73 12.67 -1.89
C VAL A 250 -12.88 13.39 -0.85
N GLU A 251 -13.13 13.19 0.45
CA GLU A 251 -12.33 13.82 1.50
C GLU A 251 -10.90 13.28 1.51
N LEU A 252 -10.69 12.00 1.23
CA LEU A 252 -9.36 11.39 1.15
C LEU A 252 -8.54 11.92 -0.04
N ILE A 253 -9.20 12.29 -1.13
CA ILE A 253 -8.55 12.74 -2.37
C ILE A 253 -8.75 14.22 -2.69
N ASP A 254 -9.34 15.01 -1.79
CA ASP A 254 -9.59 16.45 -1.99
C ASP A 254 -8.28 17.26 -1.93
N PRO A 255 -7.89 17.99 -2.99
CA PRO A 255 -6.65 18.78 -3.04
C PRO A 255 -6.62 19.99 -2.12
N GLU A 256 -7.78 20.44 -1.63
CA GLU A 256 -7.92 21.61 -0.77
C GLU A 256 -8.08 21.23 0.71
N LEU A 257 -8.37 19.97 1.00
CA LEU A 257 -8.47 19.46 2.37
C LEU A 257 -7.11 18.96 2.87
N SER A 258 -6.53 19.65 3.84
CA SER A 258 -5.31 19.18 4.49
C SER A 258 -5.56 17.93 5.33
N GLY A 259 -4.53 17.08 5.44
CA GLY A 259 -4.60 15.87 6.26
C GLY A 259 -4.86 16.16 7.74
N GLU A 260 -4.22 17.20 8.29
CA GLU A 260 -4.46 17.62 9.68
C GLU A 260 -5.89 18.08 9.91
N ARG A 261 -6.52 18.75 8.93
CA ARG A 261 -7.91 19.21 9.05
C ARG A 261 -8.91 18.06 8.96
N LEU A 262 -8.65 17.05 8.12
CA LEU A 262 -9.45 15.82 8.09
C LEU A 262 -9.39 15.10 9.44
N LEU A 263 -8.18 14.89 9.97
CA LEU A 263 -7.99 14.26 11.29
C LEU A 263 -8.65 15.06 12.42
N TYR A 264 -8.58 16.40 12.35
CA TYR A 264 -9.26 17.26 13.30
C TYR A 264 -10.79 17.13 13.20
N ARG A 265 -11.37 17.12 11.98
CA ARG A 265 -12.82 16.91 11.80
C ARG A 265 -13.29 15.62 12.48
N LEU A 266 -12.53 14.53 12.31
CA LEU A 266 -12.85 13.23 12.89
C LEU A 266 -12.72 13.20 14.41
N PHE A 267 -11.64 13.77 14.96
CA PHE A 267 -11.25 13.51 16.35
C PHE A 267 -11.15 14.75 17.24
N HIS A 268 -11.68 15.91 16.83
CA HIS A 268 -11.57 17.15 17.61
C HIS A 268 -12.09 17.04 19.05
N GLU A 269 -13.15 16.25 19.28
CA GLU A 269 -13.72 16.07 20.62
C GLU A 269 -12.79 15.29 21.56
N ARG A 270 -12.03 14.32 21.02
CA ARG A 270 -11.10 13.47 21.78
C ARG A 270 -9.67 14.01 21.80
N GLY A 271 -9.33 14.88 20.86
CA GLY A 271 -8.00 15.40 20.62
C GLY A 271 -7.16 14.44 19.77
N VAL A 272 -6.54 14.97 18.71
CA VAL A 272 -5.63 14.22 17.84
C VAL A 272 -4.23 14.81 17.90
N ARG A 273 -3.24 13.94 18.04
CA ARG A 273 -1.83 14.27 17.91
C ARG A 273 -1.37 13.85 16.52
N VAL A 274 -0.75 14.77 15.79
CA VAL A 274 -0.11 14.49 14.50
C VAL A 274 1.40 14.56 14.64
N PHE A 275 2.12 13.77 13.85
CA PHE A 275 3.58 13.73 13.85
C PHE A 275 4.15 14.33 12.56
N LYS A 276 5.48 14.38 12.46
CA LYS A 276 6.14 14.85 11.25
C LYS A 276 5.74 13.96 10.06
N PRO A 277 5.25 14.53 8.95
CA PRO A 277 4.95 13.75 7.76
C PRO A 277 6.23 13.19 7.14
N LEU A 278 6.11 11.97 6.62
CA LEU A 278 7.12 11.31 5.81
C LEU A 278 6.82 11.58 4.35
N VAL A 279 7.71 12.30 3.66
CA VAL A 279 7.61 12.56 2.22
C VAL A 279 7.94 11.28 1.45
N LEU A 280 7.20 11.01 0.39
CA LEU A 280 7.24 9.81 -0.44
C LEU A 280 7.68 10.18 -1.86
N LYS A 281 8.28 9.22 -2.57
CA LYS A 281 8.81 9.44 -3.92
C LYS A 281 8.53 8.26 -4.83
N ALA A 282 8.08 8.55 -6.05
CA ALA A 282 8.10 7.59 -7.14
C ALA A 282 9.55 7.36 -7.60
N GLN A 283 10.12 6.20 -7.27
CA GLN A 283 11.50 5.91 -7.61
C GLN A 283 11.70 4.43 -7.93
N CYS A 284 12.12 4.15 -9.17
CA CYS A 284 12.54 2.81 -9.56
C CYS A 284 13.99 2.55 -9.14
N SER A 285 14.31 1.28 -8.87
CA SER A 285 15.67 0.83 -8.54
C SER A 285 16.41 0.21 -9.72
N CYS A 286 15.85 0.26 -10.94
CA CYS A 286 16.55 -0.23 -12.13
C CYS A 286 17.76 0.65 -12.45
N SER A 287 18.82 0.03 -12.93
CA SER A 287 20.00 0.68 -13.49
C SER A 287 20.55 -0.18 -14.60
N ARG A 288 21.39 0.41 -15.47
CA ARG A 288 22.09 -0.35 -16.51
C ARG A 288 22.87 -1.52 -15.91
N ASP A 289 23.55 -1.30 -14.78
CA ASP A 289 24.33 -2.35 -14.09
C ASP A 289 23.45 -3.48 -13.55
N ALA A 290 22.30 -3.15 -12.96
CA ALA A 290 21.36 -4.15 -12.45
C ALA A 290 20.78 -5.00 -13.58
N VAL A 291 20.46 -4.38 -14.73
CA VAL A 291 19.97 -5.08 -15.91
C VAL A 291 21.09 -5.94 -16.54
N ALA A 292 22.31 -5.44 -16.63
CA ALA A 292 23.45 -6.22 -17.12
C ALA A 292 23.74 -7.44 -16.22
N ALA A 293 23.65 -7.27 -14.89
CA ALA A 293 23.79 -8.38 -13.94
C ALA A 293 22.67 -9.43 -14.09
N MET A 294 21.43 -8.98 -14.33
CA MET A 294 20.30 -9.87 -14.65
C MET A 294 20.55 -10.64 -15.96
N LEU A 295 21.01 -9.96 -17.03
CA LEU A 295 21.31 -10.61 -18.31
C LEU A 295 22.33 -11.75 -18.14
N LYS A 296 23.37 -11.53 -17.32
CA LYS A 296 24.40 -12.54 -17.02
C LYS A 296 23.88 -13.78 -16.28
N SER A 297 22.70 -13.71 -15.65
CA SER A 297 22.10 -14.85 -14.95
C SER A 297 21.44 -15.87 -15.90
N PHE A 298 21.16 -15.49 -17.15
CA PHE A 298 20.63 -16.39 -18.17
C PHE A 298 21.73 -17.26 -18.78
N SER A 299 21.36 -18.37 -19.41
CA SER A 299 22.31 -19.22 -20.14
C SER A 299 22.87 -18.50 -21.38
N PRO A 300 24.07 -18.86 -21.87
CA PRO A 300 24.60 -18.28 -23.11
C PRO A 300 23.64 -18.42 -24.31
N ASP A 301 22.97 -19.56 -24.44
CA ASP A 301 22.00 -19.83 -25.51
C ASP A 301 20.78 -18.89 -25.43
N ASP A 302 20.26 -18.66 -24.22
CA ASP A 302 19.16 -17.71 -24.01
C ASP A 302 19.59 -16.29 -24.37
N ARG A 303 20.80 -15.88 -23.99
CA ARG A 303 21.33 -14.54 -24.31
C ARG A 303 21.53 -14.35 -25.81
N ALA A 304 22.03 -15.36 -26.51
CA ALA A 304 22.16 -15.34 -27.97
C ALA A 304 20.78 -15.23 -28.64
N ALA A 305 19.77 -15.96 -28.14
CA ALA A 305 18.39 -15.89 -28.65
C ALA A 305 17.69 -14.55 -28.37
N MET A 306 18.17 -13.76 -27.38
CA MET A 306 17.66 -12.42 -27.09
C MET A 306 18.15 -11.35 -28.08
N VAL A 307 19.22 -11.62 -28.85
CA VAL A 307 19.77 -10.66 -29.81
C VAL A 307 18.82 -10.47 -30.99
N LYS A 308 18.45 -9.21 -31.26
CA LYS A 308 17.71 -8.79 -32.45
C LYS A 308 18.34 -7.53 -33.00
N ASP A 309 18.57 -7.47 -34.31
CA ASP A 309 19.18 -6.32 -34.98
C ASP A 309 20.49 -5.84 -34.30
N ASP A 310 21.37 -6.79 -33.97
CA ASP A 310 22.64 -6.59 -33.26
C ASP A 310 22.54 -5.91 -31.89
N LYS A 311 21.39 -6.05 -31.21
CA LYS A 311 21.15 -5.49 -29.88
C LYS A 311 20.34 -6.42 -28.98
N VAL A 312 20.52 -6.24 -27.67
CA VAL A 312 19.62 -6.74 -26.64
C VAL A 312 18.92 -5.55 -26.00
N VAL A 313 17.60 -5.49 -26.13
CA VAL A 313 16.77 -4.40 -25.59
C VAL A 313 15.97 -4.92 -24.41
N VAL A 314 16.18 -4.32 -23.24
CA VAL A 314 15.43 -4.66 -22.02
C VAL A 314 14.60 -3.45 -21.59
N THR A 315 13.30 -3.66 -21.44
CA THR A 315 12.40 -2.64 -20.88
C THR A 315 12.09 -2.96 -19.43
N CYS A 316 12.27 -2.00 -18.53
CA CYS A 316 11.91 -2.18 -17.13
C CYS A 316 10.38 -2.12 -16.96
N GLU A 317 9.77 -3.22 -16.52
CA GLU A 317 8.32 -3.31 -16.28
C GLU A 317 7.81 -2.30 -15.23
N PHE A 318 8.65 -1.76 -14.35
CA PHE A 318 8.18 -0.78 -13.36
C PHE A 318 8.09 0.65 -13.92
N CYS A 319 9.17 1.13 -14.55
CA CYS A 319 9.28 2.54 -14.94
C CYS A 319 9.31 2.78 -16.44
N SER A 320 9.19 1.72 -17.25
CA SER A 320 9.23 1.75 -18.71
C SER A 320 10.53 2.30 -19.31
N SER A 321 11.61 2.37 -18.52
CA SER A 321 12.94 2.71 -19.02
C SER A 321 13.47 1.60 -19.92
N VAL A 322 14.00 2.00 -21.08
CA VAL A 322 14.57 1.09 -22.09
C VAL A 322 16.09 1.11 -21.99
N TYR A 323 16.69 -0.07 -21.91
CA TYR A 323 18.13 -0.26 -21.86
C TYR A 323 18.61 -1.06 -23.07
N ASP A 324 19.43 -0.43 -23.89
CA ASP A 324 20.05 -1.05 -25.06
C ASP A 324 21.46 -1.57 -24.71
N PHE A 325 21.74 -2.83 -25.05
CA PHE A 325 23.05 -3.45 -24.89
C PHE A 325 23.53 -3.99 -26.23
N THR A 326 24.83 -3.90 -26.49
CA THR A 326 25.47 -4.72 -27.54
C THR A 326 25.50 -6.20 -27.11
N PRO A 327 25.68 -7.16 -28.04
CA PRO A 327 25.86 -8.57 -27.69
C PRO A 327 26.97 -8.78 -26.65
N ASP A 328 28.12 -8.10 -26.82
CA ASP A 328 29.25 -8.14 -25.89
C ASP A 328 28.86 -7.63 -24.49
N GLU A 329 28.16 -6.50 -24.40
CA GLU A 329 27.72 -5.93 -23.12
C GLU A 329 26.67 -6.82 -22.42
N ALA A 330 25.85 -7.52 -23.21
CA ALA A 330 24.90 -8.51 -22.71
C ALA A 330 25.57 -9.83 -22.31
N GLY A 331 26.86 -10.03 -22.61
CA GLY A 331 27.61 -11.25 -22.30
C GLY A 331 27.30 -12.40 -23.27
N VAL A 332 26.90 -12.09 -24.50
CA VAL A 332 26.86 -13.08 -25.58
C VAL A 332 28.32 -13.38 -25.95
N GLU A 333 28.71 -14.64 -25.88
CA GLU A 333 30.06 -15.05 -26.28
C GLU A 333 30.09 -15.17 -27.80
N ASP A 334 31.15 -14.63 -28.43
CA ASP A 334 31.40 -14.84 -29.86
C ASP A 334 31.59 -16.35 -30.11
N ALA A 335 30.73 -16.92 -30.94
CA ALA A 335 30.84 -18.30 -31.42
C ALA A 335 31.96 -18.47 -32.45
#